data_AF-A0A238BPS0-F1
#
_entry.id   AF-A0A238BPS0-F1
#
_cell.length_a   1.000
_cell.length_b   1.000
_cell.length_c   1.000
_cell.angle_alpha   90.00
_cell.angle_beta   90.00
_cell.angle_gamma   90.00
#
_symmetry.space_group_name_H-M   'P 1'
#
loop_
_entity.id
_entity.type
_entity.pdbx_description
1 polymer ?
#
loop_
_entity_poly.entity_id
_entity_poly.type
_entity_poly.pdbx_seq_one_letter_code
_entity_poly.pdbx_strand_id
1 'polypeptide(L)'
;MEKGEWLKRSMTLNLLTGRFEPIPFLVAKSAELKSTEHEIVVRIDRRLELATNLEIETAEDLVIRNYGIGGQYEPHFDCSLISI
;
A
#
# COMPACT_ATOMS: atom_id res chain seq x y z
N MET A 1 -1.94 -8.85 -24.57
CA MET A 1 -2.04 -8.52 -23.14
C MET A 1 -3.22 -7.57 -23.00
N GLU A 2 -4.34 -8.02 -22.48
CA GLU A 2 -5.46 -7.13 -22.17
C GLU A 2 -4.97 -6.07 -21.18
N LYS A 3 -5.26 -4.80 -21.44
CA LYS A 3 -4.96 -3.69 -20.54
C LYS A 3 -5.87 -3.82 -19.30
N GLY A 4 -5.51 -4.71 -18.38
CA GLY A 4 -6.14 -4.79 -17.07
C GLY A 4 -5.86 -3.51 -16.28
N GLU A 5 -6.87 -3.02 -15.56
CA GLU A 5 -6.65 -1.93 -14.59
C GLU A 5 -5.70 -2.43 -13.49
N TRP A 6 -4.41 -2.07 -13.60
CA TRP A 6 -3.37 -2.37 -12.62
C TRP A 6 -3.69 -1.79 -11.23
N LEU A 7 -4.44 -0.69 -11.20
CA LEU A 7 -4.84 0.01 -9.98
C LEU A 7 -6.32 -0.23 -9.69
N LYS A 8 -6.62 -0.78 -8.52
CA LYS A 8 -8.00 -1.03 -8.05
C LYS A 8 -8.37 -0.08 -6.92
N ARG A 9 -9.67 0.22 -6.76
CA ARG A 9 -10.14 1.02 -5.61
C ARG A 9 -9.64 0.38 -4.31
N SER A 10 -9.03 1.18 -3.42
CA SER A 10 -8.57 0.66 -2.12
C SER A 10 -9.76 0.18 -1.27
N MET A 11 -9.65 -1.03 -0.75
CA MET A 11 -10.68 -1.71 0.05
C MET A 11 -10.06 -2.22 1.35
N THR A 12 -10.89 -2.34 2.39
CA THR A 12 -10.53 -3.01 3.64
C THR A 12 -11.48 -4.17 3.90
N LEU A 13 -11.04 -5.17 4.65
CA LEU A 13 -11.90 -6.22 5.16
C LEU A 13 -12.68 -5.68 6.36
N ASN A 14 -14.01 -5.63 6.24
CA ASN A 14 -14.88 -5.36 7.37
C ASN A 14 -15.00 -6.64 8.21
N LEU A 15 -14.46 -6.63 9.43
CA LEU A 15 -14.42 -7.80 10.31
C LEU A 15 -15.81 -8.22 10.82
N LEU A 16 -16.79 -7.32 10.84
CA LEU A 16 -18.17 -7.64 11.25
C LEU A 16 -18.93 -8.34 10.12
N THR A 17 -18.77 -7.88 8.88
CA THR A 17 -19.52 -8.39 7.72
C THR A 17 -18.75 -9.48 6.96
N GLY A 18 -17.44 -9.59 7.15
CA GLY A 18 -16.53 -10.47 6.43
C GLY A 18 -16.33 -10.09 4.97
N ARG A 19 -16.74 -8.88 4.56
CA ARG A 19 -16.71 -8.43 3.16
C ARG A 19 -15.65 -7.36 2.95
N PHE A 20 -15.11 -7.31 1.74
CA PHE A 20 -14.29 -6.19 1.30
C PHE A 20 -15.18 -5.00 1.00
N GLU A 21 -14.91 -3.88 1.66
CA GLU A 21 -15.65 -2.64 1.53
C GLU A 21 -14.68 -1.49 1.20
N PRO A 22 -15.10 -0.47 0.43
CA PRO A 22 -14.26 0.68 0.15
C PRO A 22 -13.88 1.42 1.44
N ILE A 23 -12.63 1.85 1.55
CA ILE A 23 -12.13 2.57 2.73
C ILE A 23 -12.61 4.03 2.65
N PRO A 24 -13.47 4.53 3.56
CA PRO A 24 -14.00 5.90 3.46
C PRO A 24 -12.91 6.97 3.62
N PHE A 25 -11.99 6.74 4.56
CA PHE A 25 -10.92 7.67 4.91
C PHE A 25 -9.69 7.58 3.99
N LEU A 26 -9.64 6.61 3.07
CA LEU A 26 -8.62 6.49 2.03
C LEU A 26 -9.29 6.38 0.67
N VAL A 27 -9.40 7.52 -0.03
CA VAL A 27 -9.97 7.60 -1.38
C VAL A 27 -8.83 7.57 -2.41
N ALA A 28 -8.42 6.37 -2.78
CA ALA A 28 -7.36 6.12 -3.76
C ALA A 28 -7.64 4.86 -4.58
N LYS A 29 -6.93 4.74 -5.70
CA LYS A 29 -6.66 3.44 -6.33
C LYS A 29 -5.25 2.97 -5.98
N SER A 30 -5.05 1.67 -5.87
CA SER A 30 -3.81 1.10 -5.39
C SER A 30 -3.36 -0.15 -6.12
N ALA A 31 -2.05 -0.37 -6.08
CA ALA A 31 -1.37 -1.61 -6.41
C ALA A 31 -0.29 -1.89 -5.35
N GLU A 32 0.17 -3.12 -5.34
CA GLU A 32 1.25 -3.63 -4.48
C GLU A 32 2.23 -4.33 -5.40
N LEU A 33 3.53 -4.07 -5.21
CA LEU A 33 4.61 -4.58 -6.05
C LEU A 33 5.63 -5.26 -5.16
N LYS A 34 5.93 -6.53 -5.45
CA LYS A 34 7.02 -7.25 -4.79
C LYS A 34 8.36 -6.75 -5.28
N SER A 35 9.39 -6.80 -4.43
CA SER A 35 10.77 -6.50 -4.80
C SER A 35 11.23 -7.26 -6.05
N THR A 36 10.73 -8.48 -6.25
CA THR A 36 11.10 -9.36 -7.37
C THR A 36 10.42 -9.01 -8.70
N GLU A 37 9.44 -8.09 -8.72
CA GLU A 37 8.67 -7.81 -9.95
C GLU A 37 9.43 -6.97 -10.96
N HIS A 38 10.31 -6.07 -10.52
CA HIS A 38 11.05 -5.19 -11.42
C HIS A 38 12.34 -4.66 -10.79
N GLU A 39 13.39 -4.50 -11.61
CA GLU A 39 14.69 -3.95 -11.18
C GLU A 39 14.62 -2.53 -10.58
N ILE A 40 13.54 -1.79 -10.83
CA ILE A 40 13.31 -0.48 -10.23
C ILE A 40 12.87 -0.63 -8.78
N VAL A 41 12.04 -1.62 -8.47
CA VAL A 41 11.58 -1.88 -7.08
C VAL A 41 12.78 -2.28 -6.23
N VAL A 42 13.61 -3.22 -6.70
CA VAL A 42 14.89 -3.59 -6.05
C VAL A 42 15.79 -2.38 -5.77
N ARG A 43 15.86 -1.42 -6.71
CA ARG A 43 16.67 -0.21 -6.52
C ARG A 43 16.07 0.76 -5.51
N ILE A 44 14.75 0.80 -5.37
CA ILE A 44 14.06 1.59 -4.34
C ILE A 44 14.33 0.97 -2.97
N ASP A 45 14.13 -0.33 -2.84
CA ASP A 45 14.35 -1.09 -1.61
C ASP A 45 15.76 -0.86 -1.06
N ARG A 46 16.78 -1.06 -1.91
CA ARG A 46 18.18 -0.83 -1.52
C ARG A 46 18.44 0.62 -1.06
N ARG A 47 17.75 1.61 -1.63
CA ARG A 47 17.89 3.01 -1.18
C ARG A 47 17.23 3.22 0.18
N LEU A 48 16.10 2.58 0.42
CA LEU A 48 15.41 2.64 1.70
C LEU A 48 16.25 1.98 2.79
N GLU A 49 16.81 0.79 2.56
CA GLU A 49 17.72 0.13 3.50
C GLU A 49 18.89 1.03 3.90
N LEU A 50 19.54 1.66 2.91
CA LEU A 50 20.67 2.56 3.16
C LEU A 50 20.24 3.85 3.88
N ALA A 51 19.02 4.34 3.65
CA ALA A 51 18.53 5.57 4.25
C ALA A 51 18.04 5.38 5.69
N THR A 52 17.44 4.23 6.00
CA THR A 52 16.85 3.93 7.30
C THR A 52 17.76 3.07 8.18
N ASN A 53 18.76 2.41 7.58
CA ASN A 53 19.61 1.41 8.21
C ASN A 53 18.78 0.23 8.79
N LEU A 54 17.74 -0.17 8.06
CA LEU A 54 16.87 -1.31 8.37
C LEU A 54 16.93 -2.34 7.22
N GLU A 55 16.64 -3.60 7.53
CA GLU A 55 16.63 -4.73 6.58
C GLU A 55 15.32 -4.79 5.80
N ILE A 56 15.40 -4.90 4.47
CA ILE A 56 14.19 -4.97 3.61
C ILE A 56 13.37 -6.24 3.84
N GLU A 57 13.99 -7.32 4.33
CA GLU A 57 13.33 -8.61 4.57
C GLU A 57 12.19 -8.50 5.60
N THR A 58 12.20 -7.46 6.43
CA THR A 58 11.16 -7.19 7.43
C THR A 58 10.09 -6.21 6.94
N ALA A 59 10.31 -5.57 5.79
CA ALA A 59 9.40 -4.59 5.23
C ALA A 59 8.22 -5.26 4.52
N GLU A 60 7.10 -4.55 4.48
CA GLU A 60 5.98 -4.88 3.58
C GLU A 60 6.34 -4.60 2.11
N ASP A 61 5.60 -5.22 1.18
CA ASP A 61 5.76 -5.01 -0.27
C ASP A 61 5.50 -3.53 -0.64
N LEU A 62 6.09 -3.06 -1.75
CA LEU A 62 5.97 -1.66 -2.17
C LEU A 62 4.53 -1.34 -2.57
N VAL A 63 3.91 -0.46 -1.81
CA VAL A 63 2.54 -0.02 -2.05
C VAL A 63 2.49 1.26 -2.90
N ILE A 64 1.80 1.20 -4.03
CA ILE A 64 1.52 2.37 -4.88
C ILE A 64 0.11 2.88 -4.60
N ARG A 65 -0.02 4.18 -4.31
CA ARG A 65 -1.31 4.87 -4.16
C ARG A 65 -1.45 5.98 -5.19
N ASN A 66 -2.57 5.98 -5.91
CA ASN A 66 -2.94 7.01 -6.87
C ASN A 66 -4.18 7.77 -6.38
N TYR A 67 -4.01 9.07 -6.14
CA TYR A 67 -5.07 9.98 -5.74
C TYR A 67 -5.55 10.77 -6.97
N GLY A 68 -6.78 10.49 -7.42
CA GLY A 68 -7.43 11.25 -8.49
C GLY A 68 -8.03 12.56 -7.99
N ILE A 69 -8.88 13.18 -8.80
CA ILE A 69 -9.67 14.35 -8.38
C ILE A 69 -10.53 13.98 -7.18
N GLY A 70 -10.38 14.70 -6.06
CA GLY A 70 -11.07 14.40 -4.80
C GLY A 70 -10.51 13.18 -4.04
N GLY A 71 -9.36 12.63 -4.47
CA GLY A 71 -8.65 11.62 -3.70
C GLY A 71 -8.10 12.22 -2.41
N GLN A 72 -8.23 11.49 -1.31
CA GLN A 72 -7.81 11.94 0.02
C GLN A 72 -7.32 10.78 0.88
N TYR A 73 -6.51 11.11 1.89
CA TYR A 73 -6.19 10.22 2.99
C TYR A 73 -6.32 11.03 4.29
N GLU A 74 -7.28 10.67 5.13
CA GLU A 74 -7.47 11.34 6.42
C GLU A 74 -6.29 11.04 7.38
N PRO A 75 -5.96 11.93 8.33
CA PRO A 75 -4.88 11.70 9.30
C PRO A 75 -5.07 10.39 10.07
N HIS A 76 -4.00 9.58 10.15
CA HIS A 76 -3.99 8.26 10.80
C HIS A 76 -2.58 7.91 11.27
N PHE A 77 -2.46 6.79 11.97
CA PHE A 77 -1.18 6.16 12.30
C PHE A 77 -0.95 4.96 11.37
N ASP A 78 0.30 4.78 10.92
CA ASP A 78 0.72 3.60 10.15
C ASP A 78 0.91 2.36 11.02
N CYS A 79 0.80 2.50 12.35
CA CYS A 79 0.92 1.42 13.32
C CYS A 79 -0.37 1.21 14.11
N SER A 80 -0.58 -0.03 14.56
CA SER A 80 -1.60 -0.34 15.54
C SER A 80 -1.22 0.25 16.90
N LEU A 81 -2.12 1.02 17.51
CA LEU A 81 -2.03 1.30 18.94
C LEU A 81 -2.36 -0.01 19.65
N ILE A 82 -1.40 -0.62 20.33
CA ILE A 82 -1.63 -1.82 21.14
C ILE A 82 -2.69 -1.46 22.19
N SER A 83 -3.88 -2.03 22.08
CA SER A 83 -4.84 -2.06 23.17
C SER A 83 -4.34 -3.10 24.18
N ILE A 84 -3.74 -2.62 25.28
CA ILE A 84 -3.51 -3.41 26.48
C ILE A 84 -4.85 -3.68 27.17
#